data_AF-A0A166PR61-F1
#
_entry.id   AF-A0A166PR61-F1
#
_cell.length_a   1.000
_cell.length_b   1.000
_cell.length_c   1.000
_cell.angle_alpha   90.00
_cell.angle_beta   90.00
_cell.angle_gamma   90.00
#
_symmetry.space_group_name_H-M   'P 1'
#
loop_
_entity.id
_entity.type
_entity.pdbx_description
1 polymer ?
#
loop_
_entity_poly.entity_id
_entity_poly.type
_entity_poly.pdbx_seq_one_letter_code
_entity_poly.pdbx_strand_id
1 'polypeptide(L)' 'MRESILRLIRSNQSCYDIYIHTGVSQGVISDLRSGYRTLDDVSLKDAERLYDYAKNVAA' A
#
# COMPACT_ATOMS: atom_id res chain seq x y z
N MET A 1 5.67 7.80 7.51
CA MET A 1 5.29 7.34 6.15
C MET A 1 5.43 5.83 6.01
N ARG A 2 6.65 5.28 5.98
CA ARG A 2 6.92 3.84 5.79
C ARG A 2 6.08 2.92 6.69
N GLU A 3 6.11 3.13 8.00
CA GLU A 3 5.36 2.27 8.95
C GLU A 3 3.84 2.27 8.71
N SER A 4 3.26 3.41 8.32
CA SER A 4 1.83 3.48 8.00
C SER A 4 1.49 2.65 6.77
N ILE A 5 2.33 2.72 5.73
CA ILE A 5 2.18 1.91 4.52
C ILE A 5 2.33 0.44 4.87
N LEU A 6 3.35 0.05 5.65
CA LEU A 6 3.55 -1.35 6.03
C LEU A 6 2.37 -1.91 6.86
N ARG A 7 1.78 -1.09 7.75
CA ARG A 7 0.55 -1.47 8.47
C ARG A 7 -0.62 -1.68 7.51
N LEU A 8 -0.82 -0.80 6.54
CA LEU A 8 -1.85 -0.95 5.51
C LEU A 8 -1.62 -2.24 4.68
N ILE A 9 -0.40 -2.46 4.19
CA ILE A 9 -0.05 -3.64 3.39
C ILE A 9 -0.31 -4.93 4.17
N ARG A 10 0.01 -4.96 5.48
CA ARG A 10 -0.22 -6.13 6.36
C ARG A 10 -1.64 -6.23 6.93
N SER A 11 -2.52 -5.28 6.61
CA SER A 11 -3.90 -5.27 7.09
C SER A 11 -4.78 -6.28 6.35
N ASN A 12 -6.00 -6.51 6.88
CA ASN A 12 -7.01 -7.35 6.25
C ASN A 12 -7.72 -6.68 5.05
N GLN A 13 -7.38 -5.43 4.71
CA GLN A 13 -7.94 -4.75 3.55
C GLN A 13 -7.66 -5.56 2.27
N SER A 14 -8.61 -5.70 1.35
CA SER A 14 -8.31 -6.44 0.12
C SER A 14 -7.36 -5.64 -0.78
N CYS A 15 -6.57 -6.31 -1.63
CA CYS A 15 -5.75 -5.62 -2.63
C CYS A 15 -6.63 -4.77 -3.57
N TYR A 16 -7.85 -5.24 -3.86
CA TYR A 16 -8.83 -4.51 -4.65
C TYR A 16 -9.27 -3.21 -3.97
N ASP A 17 -9.58 -3.24 -2.67
CA ASP A 17 -9.98 -2.05 -1.91
C ASP A 17 -8.86 -1.00 -1.88
N ILE A 18 -7.62 -1.44 -1.65
CA ILE A 18 -6.46 -0.55 -1.68
C ILE A 18 -6.32 0.05 -3.10
N TYR A 19 -6.49 -0.76 -4.13
CA TYR A 19 -6.43 -0.29 -5.53
C TYR A 19 -7.50 0.76 -5.84
N ILE A 20 -8.77 0.55 -5.48
CA ILE A 20 -9.84 1.52 -5.80
C ILE A 20 -9.63 2.87 -5.11
N HIS A 21 -8.98 2.90 -3.93
CA HIS A 21 -8.74 4.13 -3.18
C HIS A 21 -7.42 4.82 -3.51
N THR A 22 -6.39 4.06 -3.89
CA THR A 22 -5.03 4.60 -4.11
C THR A 22 -4.65 4.70 -5.59
N GLY A 23 -5.28 3.90 -6.45
CA GLY A 23 -4.88 3.68 -7.84
C GLY A 23 -3.59 2.88 -8.01
N VAL A 24 -3.00 2.35 -6.92
CA VAL A 24 -1.81 1.49 -6.98
C VAL A 24 -2.23 0.08 -7.37
N SER A 25 -1.53 -0.53 -8.34
CA SER A 25 -1.95 -1.80 -8.91
C SER A 25 -2.03 -2.92 -7.86
N GLN A 26 -3.02 -3.80 -8.02
CA GLN A 26 -3.16 -4.98 -7.14
C GLN A 26 -1.92 -5.87 -7.17
N GLY A 27 -1.22 -5.95 -8.31
CA GLY A 27 0.05 -6.67 -8.43
C GLY A 27 1.13 -6.08 -7.52
N VAL A 28 1.31 -4.76 -7.53
CA VAL A 28 2.28 -4.09 -6.63
C VAL A 28 1.91 -4.33 -5.16
N ILE A 29 0.62 -4.21 -4.81
CA ILE A 29 0.16 -4.46 -3.44
C ILE A 29 0.39 -5.92 -3.03
N SER A 30 0.12 -6.87 -3.93
CA SER A 30 0.36 -8.30 -3.73
C SER A 30 1.85 -8.61 -3.56
N ASP A 31 2.71 -8.02 -4.37
CA ASP A 31 4.17 -8.19 -4.30
C ASP A 31 4.74 -7.65 -2.98
N LEU A 32 4.21 -6.52 -2.50
CA LEU A 32 4.56 -5.95 -1.20
C LEU A 32 4.10 -6.86 -0.04
N ARG A 33 2.96 -7.55 -0.20
CA ARG A 33 2.45 -8.51 0.80
C ARG A 33 3.25 -9.80 0.84
N SER A 34 3.61 -10.32 -0.32
CA SER A 34 4.40 -11.56 -0.44
C SER A 34 5.87 -11.36 -0.05
N GLY A 35 6.33 -10.10 -0.01
CA GLY A 35 7.74 -9.77 0.18
C GLY A 35 8.59 -9.96 -1.08
N TYR A 36 7.97 -10.26 -2.23
CA TYR A 36 8.64 -10.25 -3.53
C TYR A 36 9.22 -8.88 -3.87
N ARG A 37 8.52 -7.82 -3.44
CA ARG A 37 8.94 -6.42 -3.56
C ARG A 37 8.97 -5.76 -2.19
N THR A 38 9.87 -4.81 -2.00
CA THR A 38 9.92 -3.95 -0.81
C THR A 38 9.40 -2.54 -1.12
N LEU A 39 9.14 -1.74 -0.08
CA LEU A 39 8.71 -0.35 -0.30
C LEU A 39 9.77 0.49 -1.02
N ASP A 40 11.05 0.09 -0.95
CA ASP A 40 12.15 0.77 -1.66
C ASP A 40 12.08 0.60 -3.18
N ASP A 41 11.34 -0.41 -3.65
CA ASP A 41 11.15 -0.68 -5.08
C ASP A 41 9.88 -0.01 -5.62
N VAL A 42 9.17 0.79 -4.81
CA VAL A 42 7.92 1.47 -5.18
C VAL A 42 8.21 2.92 -5.56
N SER A 43 7.53 3.42 -6.59
CA SER A 43 7.67 4.83 -6.97
C SER A 43 7.24 5.75 -5.83
N LEU A 44 7.88 6.92 -5.69
CA LEU A 44 7.50 7.90 -4.66
C LEU A 44 6.01 8.24 -4.74
N LYS A 45 5.49 8.40 -5.96
CA LYS A 45 4.07 8.68 -6.22
C LYS A 45 3.14 7.61 -5.65
N ASP A 46 3.47 6.34 -5.83
CA ASP A 46 2.64 5.25 -5.30
C ASP A 46 2.81 5.10 -3.79
N ALA A 47 4.00 5.38 -3.26
CA ALA A 47 4.22 5.43 -1.81
C ALA A 47 3.39 6.54 -1.14
N GLU A 48 3.31 7.73 -1.75
CA GLU A 48 2.47 8.84 -1.27
C GLU A 48 0.98 8.47 -1.27
N ARG A 49 0.48 7.87 -2.37
CA ARG A 49 -0.91 7.40 -2.46
C ARG A 49 -1.25 6.36 -1.40
N LEU A 50 -0.37 5.39 -1.19
CA LEU A 50 -0.54 4.38 -0.14
C LEU A 50 -0.52 5.03 1.25
N TYR A 51 0.36 6.01 1.48
CA TYR A 51 0.47 6.71 2.76
C TYR A 51 -0.78 7.53 3.08
N ASP A 52 -1.31 8.28 2.11
CA ASP A 52 -2.50 9.09 2.29
C ASP A 52 -3.71 8.23 2.62
N TYR A 53 -3.89 7.11 1.93
CA TYR A 53 -4.94 6.16 2.26
C TYR A 53 -4.72 5.50 3.63
N ALA A 54 -3.49 5.08 3.95
CA ALA A 54 -3.16 4.50 5.24
C ALA A 54 -3.47 5.44 6.42
N LYS A 55 -3.34 6.76 6.24
CA LYS A 55 -3.73 7.75 7.24
C LYS A 55 -5.24 7.84 7.45
N ASN A 56 -6.04 7.62 6.40
CA ASN A 56 -7.49 7.73 6.45
C ASN A 56 -8.16 6.46 7.01
N VAL A 57 -7.53 5.29 6.87
CA VAL A 57 -8.05 4.01 7.39
C VAL A 57 -7.63 3.76 8.84
N ALA A 58 -6.55 4.39 9.31
CA ALA A 58 -6.10 4.30 10.70
C ALA A 58 -6.78 5.31 11.66
N ALA A 59 -7.91 5.89 11.23
CA ALA A 59 -8.73 6.83 11.99
C ALA A 59 -10.02 6.17 12.50
#